data_AF-A0AA48M6Q8-F1
#
_entry.id   AF-A0AA48M6Q8-F1
#
_cell.length_a   1.000
_cell.length_b   1.000
_cell.length_c   1.000
_cell.angle_alpha   90.00
_cell.angle_beta   90.00
_cell.angle_gamma   90.00
#
_symmetry.space_group_name_H-M   'P 1'
#
loop_
_entity.id
_entity.type
_entity.pdbx_description
1 polymer ?
#
loop_
_entity_poly.entity_id
_entity_poly.type
_entity_poly.pdbx_seq_one_letter_code
_entity_poly.pdbx_strand_id
1 'polypeptide(L)'
;MIFGWAYLWGWVALTILGYLSKIIPFLWWTHKYGPRVGKEKIPAMADLLEDRYVAYGLALTAASLVMLIIGLGMDDAVLIHWSGAALSLSSLFYACLIGWVFTR
;
A
#
# COMPACT_ATOMS: atom_id res chain seq x y z
N MET A 1 8.04 14.47 -18.67
CA MET A 1 8.29 14.21 -17.22
C MET A 1 7.05 13.64 -16.53
N ILE A 2 5.88 14.26 -16.69
CA ILE A 2 4.60 13.83 -16.08
C ILE A 2 4.20 12.40 -16.47
N PHE A 3 4.30 12.01 -17.75
CA PHE A 3 3.96 10.66 -18.19
C PHE A 3 4.82 9.56 -17.54
N GLY A 4 6.11 9.84 -17.31
CA GLY A 4 7.01 8.90 -16.63
C GLY A 4 6.64 8.72 -15.16
N TRP A 5 6.30 9.81 -14.48
CA TRP A 5 5.81 9.78 -13.11
C TRP A 5 4.46 9.06 -12.98
N ALA A 6 3.50 9.38 -13.85
CA ALA A 6 2.20 8.72 -13.87
C ALA A 6 2.33 7.22 -14.15
N TYR A 7 3.23 6.81 -15.05
CA TYR A 7 3.45 5.40 -15.34
C TYR A 7 4.15 4.67 -14.18
N LEU A 8 5.29 5.17 -13.72
CA LEU A 8 6.06 4.47 -12.68
C LEU A 8 5.35 4.47 -11.33
N TRP A 9 4.83 5.60 -10.89
CA TRP A 9 4.18 5.68 -9.59
C TRP A 9 2.69 5.34 -9.64
N GLY A 10 1.99 5.77 -10.68
CA GLY A 10 0.55 5.48 -10.81
C GLY A 10 0.27 4.04 -11.22
N TRP A 11 1.00 3.49 -12.19
CA TRP A 11 0.76 2.11 -12.61
C TRP A 11 1.64 1.13 -11.84
N VAL A 12 2.96 1.25 -11.94
CA VAL A 12 3.89 0.23 -11.43
C VAL A 12 3.87 0.17 -9.91
N ALA A 13 4.04 1.30 -9.21
CA ALA A 13 4.11 1.30 -7.76
C ALA A 13 2.78 0.90 -7.10
N LEU A 14 1.63 1.43 -7.55
CA LEU A 14 0.32 1.02 -7.01
C LEU A 14 0.04 -0.48 -7.23
N THR A 15 0.41 -1.01 -8.39
CA THR A 15 0.26 -2.44 -8.67
C THR A 15 1.13 -3.28 -7.72
N ILE A 16 2.39 -2.89 -7.53
CA ILE A 16 3.29 -3.55 -6.57
C ILE A 16 2.73 -3.49 -5.15
N LEU A 17 2.27 -2.31 -4.70
CA LEU A 17 1.68 -2.12 -3.38
C LEU A 17 0.45 -3.01 -3.15
N GLY A 18 -0.42 -3.14 -4.16
CA GLY A 18 -1.60 -4.01 -4.10
C GLY A 18 -1.25 -5.51 -4.06
N TYR A 19 -0.25 -5.93 -4.83
CA TYR A 19 0.25 -7.32 -4.74
C TYR A 19 0.92 -7.58 -3.39
N LEU A 20 1.69 -6.62 -2.88
CA LEU A 20 2.40 -6.75 -1.62
C LEU A 20 1.44 -6.98 -0.45
N SER A 21 0.29 -6.28 -0.43
CA SER A 21 -0.77 -6.50 0.56
C SER A 21 -1.41 -7.88 0.53
N LYS A 22 -1.28 -8.64 -0.55
CA LYS A 22 -1.75 -10.04 -0.61
C LYS A 22 -0.65 -11.06 -0.36
N ILE A 23 0.56 -10.81 -0.88
CA ILE A 23 1.69 -11.73 -0.78
C ILE A 23 2.22 -11.81 0.66
N ILE A 24 2.26 -10.69 1.39
CA ILE A 24 2.83 -10.68 2.75
C ILE A 24 1.97 -11.47 3.75
N PRO A 25 0.63 -11.26 3.84
CA PRO A 25 -0.22 -12.10 4.67
C PRO A 25 -0.12 -13.58 4.28
N PHE A 26 0.01 -13.86 2.98
CA PHE A 26 0.16 -15.23 2.48
C PHE A 26 1.44 -15.90 2.99
N LEU A 27 2.58 -15.24 2.84
CA LEU A 27 3.88 -15.74 3.30
C LEU A 27 3.93 -15.88 4.82
N TRP A 28 3.39 -14.91 5.55
CA TRP A 28 3.40 -14.94 7.01
C TRP A 28 2.50 -16.07 7.55
N TRP A 29 1.30 -16.20 7.00
CA TRP A 29 0.38 -17.26 7.40
C TRP A 29 0.93 -18.66 7.09
N THR A 30 1.52 -18.86 5.91
CA THR A 30 2.11 -20.15 5.54
C THR A 30 3.30 -20.50 6.44
N HIS A 31 4.12 -19.53 6.82
CA HIS A 31 5.22 -19.73 7.76
C HIS A 31 4.73 -20.05 9.19
N LYS A 32 3.77 -19.28 9.71
CA LYS A 32 3.30 -19.38 11.12
C LYS A 32 2.29 -20.51 11.35
N TYR A 33 1.33 -20.66 10.45
CA TYR A 33 0.19 -21.57 10.59
C TYR A 33 0.28 -22.80 9.68
N GLY A 34 1.15 -22.80 8.66
CA GLY A 34 1.34 -23.94 7.75
C GLY A 34 1.53 -25.30 8.44
N PRO A 35 2.37 -25.42 9.48
CA PRO A 35 2.55 -26.68 10.21
C PRO A 35 1.33 -27.14 11.03
N ARG A 36 0.36 -26.25 11.27
CA ARG A 36 -0.82 -26.48 12.11
C ARG A 36 -2.11 -26.64 11.29
N VAL A 37 -2.02 -26.56 9.96
CA VAL A 37 -3.15 -26.78 9.04
C VAL A 37 -3.72 -28.19 9.26
N GLY A 38 -5.01 -28.25 9.59
CA GLY A 38 -5.74 -29.51 9.80
C GLY A 38 -5.70 -30.08 11.22
N LYS A 39 -5.02 -29.44 12.18
CA LYS A 39 -4.96 -29.88 13.60
C LYS A 39 -5.81 -29.02 14.53
N GLU A 40 -5.91 -27.72 14.27
CA GLU A 40 -6.64 -26.75 15.11
C GLU A 40 -7.40 -25.73 14.25
N LYS A 41 -8.36 -25.00 14.85
CA LYS A 41 -9.00 -23.84 14.21
C LYS A 41 -8.00 -22.68 14.13
N ILE A 42 -7.34 -22.56 12.98
CA ILE A 42 -6.43 -21.45 12.67
C ILE A 42 -7.21 -20.27 12.06
N PRO A 43 -6.81 -19.02 12.38
CA PRO A 43 -7.43 -17.82 11.80
C PRO A 43 -7.28 -17.84 10.28
N ALA A 44 -8.28 -17.32 9.57
CA ALA A 44 -8.25 -17.27 8.12
C ALA A 44 -7.16 -16.29 7.66
N MET A 45 -6.57 -16.53 6.48
CA MET A 45 -5.61 -15.59 5.88
C MET A 45 -6.18 -14.16 5.79
N ALA A 46 -7.47 -14.06 5.47
CA ALA A 46 -8.17 -12.78 5.35
C ALA A 46 -8.32 -12.03 6.69
N ASP A 47 -8.15 -12.71 7.84
CA ASP A 47 -8.22 -12.07 9.16
C ASP A 47 -6.89 -11.40 9.56
N LEU A 48 -5.78 -11.76 8.91
CA LEU A 48 -4.46 -11.19 9.22
C LEU A 48 -4.36 -9.73 8.77
N LEU A 49 -5.02 -9.39 7.68
CA LEU A 49 -4.98 -8.06 7.09
C LEU A 49 -6.36 -7.72 6.54
N GLU A 50 -7.07 -6.78 7.18
CA GLU A 50 -8.40 -6.40 6.71
C GLU A 50 -8.31 -5.62 5.39
N ASP A 51 -9.06 -6.09 4.39
CA ASP A 51 -9.13 -5.48 3.05
C ASP A 51 -9.49 -3.99 3.09
N ARG A 52 -10.25 -3.55 4.10
CA ARG A 52 -10.64 -2.14 4.28
C ARG A 52 -9.44 -1.24 4.49
N TYR A 53 -8.53 -1.59 5.40
CA TYR A 53 -7.37 -0.75 5.69
C TYR A 53 -6.40 -0.70 4.51
N VAL A 54 -6.24 -1.81 3.77
CA VAL A 54 -5.47 -1.84 2.52
C VAL A 54 -6.10 -0.93 1.48
N ALA A 55 -7.42 -1.03 1.28
CA ALA A 55 -8.13 -0.20 0.32
C ALA A 55 -8.01 1.30 0.66
N TYR A 56 -8.14 1.67 1.94
CA TYR A 56 -7.93 3.06 2.37
C TYR A 56 -6.49 3.54 2.14
N GLY A 57 -5.49 2.70 2.44
CA GLY A 57 -4.09 3.03 2.22
C GLY A 57 -3.75 3.20 0.73
N LEU A 58 -4.21 2.28 -0.12
CA LEU A 58 -4.03 2.38 -1.57
C LEU A 58 -4.77 3.60 -2.14
N ALA A 59 -6.01 3.84 -1.73
CA ALA A 59 -6.79 4.99 -2.18
C ALA A 59 -6.13 6.32 -1.77
N LEU A 60 -5.61 6.41 -0.55
CA LEU A 60 -4.88 7.60 -0.08
C LEU A 60 -3.60 7.83 -0.89
N THR A 61 -2.84 6.77 -1.17
CA THR A 61 -1.61 6.85 -1.97
C THR A 61 -1.91 7.27 -3.40
N ALA A 62 -2.98 6.72 -3.99
CA ALA A 62 -3.46 7.10 -5.32
C ALA A 62 -3.97 8.55 -5.38
N ALA A 63 -4.70 9.01 -4.36
CA ALA A 63 -5.18 10.38 -4.28
C ALA A 63 -4.02 11.40 -4.19
N SER A 64 -3.02 11.12 -3.33
CA SER A 64 -1.81 11.95 -3.23
C SER A 64 -1.04 12.02 -4.55
N LEU A 65 -1.00 10.91 -5.30
CA LEU A 65 -0.36 10.85 -6.61
C LEU A 65 -1.10 11.71 -7.65
N VAL A 66 -2.43 11.60 -7.72
CA VAL A 66 -3.24 12.42 -8.63
C VAL A 66 -3.05 13.90 -8.32
N MET A 67 -3.03 14.26 -7.03
CA MET A 67 -2.80 15.65 -6.60
C MET A 67 -1.39 16.15 -7.00
N LEU A 68 -0.37 15.30 -6.90
CA LEU A 68 0.98 15.61 -7.36
C LEU A 68 1.05 15.81 -8.88
N ILE A 69 0.34 14.98 -9.67
CA ILE A 69 0.26 15.12 -11.13
C ILE A 69 -0.41 16.45 -11.52
N ILE A 70 -1.48 16.84 -10.82
CA ILE A 70 -2.15 18.13 -11.03
C ILE A 70 -1.20 19.28 -10.70
N GLY A 71 -0.48 19.20 -9.58
CA GLY A 71 0.51 20.21 -9.20
C GLY A 71 1.64 20.37 -10.21
N LEU A 72 2.13 19.26 -10.78
CA LEU A 72 3.10 19.28 -11.87
C LEU A 72 2.53 19.90 -13.16
N GLY A 73 1.23 19.76 -13.42
CA GLY A 73 0.58 20.35 -14.59
C GLY A 73 0.34 21.86 -14.48
N MET A 74 0.25 22.38 -13.25
CA MET A 74 0.04 23.81 -12.97
C MET A 74 1.35 24.57 -12.70
N ASP A 75 2.50 23.87 -12.71
CA ASP A 75 3.83 24.39 -12.35
C ASP A 75 3.86 25.11 -10.98
N ASP A 76 2.97 24.71 -10.06
CA ASP A 76 2.82 25.33 -8.75
C ASP A 76 3.70 24.63 -7.71
N ALA A 77 4.81 25.27 -7.34
CA ALA A 77 5.83 24.71 -6.46
C ALA A 77 5.32 24.40 -5.04
N VAL A 78 4.31 25.13 -4.56
CA VAL A 78 3.72 24.91 -3.23
C VAL A 78 2.88 23.64 -3.27
N LEU A 79 2.05 23.49 -4.29
CA LEU A 79 1.20 22.31 -4.44
C LEU A 79 2.01 21.03 -4.62
N ILE A 80 3.13 21.09 -5.36
CA ILE A 80 4.04 19.95 -5.55
C ILE A 80 4.66 19.52 -4.20
N HIS A 81 5.13 20.45 -3.37
CA HIS A 81 5.71 20.13 -2.06
C HIS A 81 4.70 19.47 -1.13
N TRP A 82 3.50 20.04 -1.01
CA TRP A 82 2.44 19.49 -0.17
C TRP A 82 1.98 18.11 -0.66
N SER A 83 1.81 17.94 -1.97
CA SER A 83 1.42 16.66 -2.56
C SER A 83 2.51 15.61 -2.38
N GLY A 84 3.78 16.00 -2.52
CA GLY A 84 4.93 15.11 -2.26
C GLY A 84 5.03 14.68 -0.80
N ALA A 85 4.83 15.61 0.14
CA ALA A 85 4.78 15.30 1.56
C ALA A 85 3.62 14.36 1.91
N ALA A 86 2.43 14.60 1.34
CA ALA A 86 1.26 13.73 1.51
C ALA A 86 1.51 12.32 0.94
N LEU A 87 2.13 12.23 -0.24
CA LEU A 87 2.51 10.96 -0.85
C LEU A 87 3.53 10.19 0.01
N SER A 88 4.55 10.88 0.53
CA SER A 88 5.53 10.29 1.46
C SER A 88 4.86 9.75 2.73
N LEU A 89 3.98 10.55 3.34
CA LEU A 89 3.26 10.16 4.55
C LEU A 89 2.33 8.95 4.32
N SER A 90 1.61 8.94 3.20
CA SER A 90 0.73 7.81 2.82
C SER A 90 1.51 6.51 2.57
N SER A 91 2.69 6.60 1.94
CA SER A 91 3.58 5.46 1.71
C SER A 91 4.13 4.89 3.01
N LEU A 92 4.55 5.75 3.95
CA LEU A 92 4.99 5.34 5.29
C LEU A 92 3.86 4.67 6.08
N PHE A 93 2.65 5.22 6.01
CA PHE A 93 1.47 4.62 6.63
C PHE A 93 1.19 3.21 6.07
N TYR A 94 1.25 3.05 4.75
CA TYR A 94 1.05 1.75 4.10
C TYR A 94 2.14 0.74 4.48
N ALA A 95 3.40 1.17 4.53
CA ALA A 95 4.51 0.33 4.98
C ALA A 95 4.34 -0.13 6.44
N CYS A 96 3.87 0.76 7.32
CA CYS A 96 3.60 0.44 8.72
C CYS A 96 2.44 -0.55 8.86
N LEU A 97 1.37 -0.36 8.09
CA LEU A 97 0.20 -1.26 8.04
C LEU A 97 0.59 -2.67 7.58
N ILE A 98 1.46 -2.78 6.57
CA ILE A 98 2.03 -4.07 6.15
C ILE A 98 2.93 -4.66 7.24
N GLY A 99 3.81 -3.85 7.85
CA GLY A 99 4.71 -4.30 8.91
C GLY A 99 3.95 -4.82 10.14
N TRP A 100 2.78 -4.26 10.41
CA TRP A 100 1.92 -4.68 11.51
C TRP A 100 1.43 -6.13 11.39
N VAL A 101 1.32 -6.67 10.17
CA VAL A 101 0.94 -8.08 9.94
C VAL A 101 1.90 -9.06 10.62
N PHE A 102 3.20 -8.74 10.69
CA PHE A 102 4.19 -9.61 11.34
C PHE A 102 4.03 -9.69 12.86
N THR A 103 3.32 -8.74 13.47
CA THR A 103 3.05 -8.75 14.92
C THR A 103 1.81 -9.58 15.29
N ARG A 104 0.99 -9.99 14.31
CA ARG A 104 -0.18 -10.88 14.48
C ARG A 104 0.15 -12.34 14.22
#